data_AF-A0A963MKW1-F1
#
_entry.id   AF-A0A963MKW1-F1
#
_cell.length_a   1.000
_cell.length_b   1.000
_cell.length_c   1.000
_cell.angle_alpha   90.00
_cell.angle_beta   90.00
_cell.angle_gamma   90.00
#
_symmetry.space_group_name_H-M   'P 1'
#
loop_
_entity.id
_entity.type
_entity.pdbx_description
1 polymer ?
#
loop_
_entity_poly.entity_id
_entity_poly.type
_entity_poly.pdbx_seq_one_letter_code
_entity_poly.pdbx_strand_id
1 'polypeptide(L)'
;MSYELIAGVDLGSNSFRVQVGRVVGSRIHPLDTHKEPVRLGAGLTRDKMLDHASQQRAISALQRFGERLRGFAPATVRAVITDAMRVARNA
;
A
#
# COMPACT_ATOMS: atom_id res chain seq x y z
N MET A 1 -20.20 17.36 -13.89
CA MET A 1 -20.34 16.26 -12.91
C MET A 1 -19.03 16.16 -12.15
N SER A 2 -19.00 16.59 -10.90
CA SER A 2 -17.88 16.32 -10.01
C SER A 2 -17.89 14.82 -9.70
N TYR A 3 -16.73 14.19 -9.79
CA TYR A 3 -16.54 12.80 -9.39
C TYR A 3 -15.52 12.80 -8.26
N GLU A 4 -15.73 11.93 -7.28
CA GLU A 4 -14.80 11.77 -6.17
C GLU A 4 -13.75 10.72 -6.54
N LEU A 5 -12.47 11.07 -6.37
CA LEU A 5 -11.36 10.13 -6.50
C LEU A 5 -11.02 9.57 -5.12
N ILE A 6 -10.96 8.26 -5.05
CA ILE A 6 -10.54 7.51 -3.85
C ILE A 6 -9.34 6.64 -4.18
N ALA A 7 -8.53 6.32 -3.18
CA ALA A 7 -7.44 5.39 -3.33
C ALA A 7 -7.35 4.39 -2.17
N GLY A 8 -7.08 3.13 -2.51
CA GLY A 8 -6.77 2.08 -1.57
C GLY A 8 -5.31 1.68 -1.67
N VAL A 9 -4.63 1.56 -0.52
CA VAL A 9 -3.27 1.02 -0.41
C VAL A 9 -3.34 -0.27 0.39
N ASP A 10 -2.89 -1.38 -0.20
CA ASP A 10 -2.80 -2.69 0.43
C ASP A 10 -1.33 -3.05 0.64
N LEU A 11 -0.96 -3.30 1.90
CA LEU A 11 0.40 -3.61 2.31
C LEU A 11 0.49 -5.10 2.70
N GLY A 12 0.84 -5.91 1.71
CA GLY A 12 0.98 -7.36 1.80
C GLY A 12 2.36 -7.87 2.19
N SER A 13 2.41 -9.13 2.62
CA SER A 13 3.65 -9.86 2.92
C SER A 13 4.56 -10.04 1.69
N ASN A 14 3.95 -10.19 0.51
CA ASN A 14 4.67 -10.43 -0.74
C ASN A 14 4.76 -9.18 -1.61
N SER A 15 3.69 -8.39 -1.64
CA SER A 15 3.59 -7.23 -2.52
C SER A 15 2.77 -6.13 -1.87
N PHE A 16 3.08 -4.90 -2.22
CA PHE A 16 2.21 -3.76 -1.97
C PHE A 16 1.40 -3.44 -3.21
N ARG A 17 0.25 -2.81 -3.02
CA ARG A 17 -0.59 -2.32 -4.11
C ARG A 17 -1.18 -0.96 -3.75
N VAL A 18 -1.23 -0.05 -4.71
CA VAL A 18 -2.10 1.12 -4.70
C VAL A 18 -3.11 0.99 -5.84
N GLN A 19 -4.37 1.32 -5.56
CA GLN A 19 -5.44 1.35 -6.55
C GLN A 19 -6.22 2.66 -6.42
N VAL A 20 -6.38 3.36 -7.54
CA VAL A 20 -7.19 4.57 -7.65
C VAL A 20 -8.52 4.21 -8.29
N GLY A 21 -9.60 4.73 -7.73
CA GLY A 21 -10.94 4.57 -8.25
C GLY A 21 -11.68 5.91 -8.30
N ARG A 22 -12.68 5.96 -9.18
CA ARG A 22 -13.64 7.05 -9.27
C ARG A 22 -14.99 6.58 -8.77
N VAL A 23 -15.60 7.32 -7.86
CA VAL A 23 -16.96 7.07 -7.38
C VAL A 23 -17.95 7.77 -8.30
N VAL A 24 -18.92 7.01 -8.83
CA VAL A 24 -20.03 7.51 -9.64
C VAL A 24 -21.32 6.86 -9.12
N GLY A 25 -22.14 7.64 -8.41
CA GLY A 25 -23.28 7.11 -7.67
C GLY A 25 -22.80 6.12 -6.60
N SER A 26 -23.34 4.89 -6.62
CA SER A 26 -22.94 3.81 -5.70
C SER A 26 -21.86 2.87 -6.26
N ARG A 27 -21.23 3.24 -7.40
CA ARG A 27 -20.25 2.39 -8.08
C ARG A 27 -18.86 2.99 -8.01
N ILE A 28 -17.87 2.12 -7.82
CA ILE A 28 -16.45 2.45 -7.92
C ILE A 28 -15.95 1.95 -9.26
N HIS A 29 -15.40 2.86 -10.06
CA HIS A 29 -14.74 2.54 -11.32
C HIS A 29 -13.23 2.57 -11.13
N PRO A 30 -12.51 1.46 -11.31
CA PRO A 30 -11.05 1.46 -11.21
C PRO A 30 -10.44 2.32 -12.33
N LEU A 31 -9.45 3.14 -11.97
CA LEU A 31 -8.76 4.05 -12.90
C LEU A 31 -7.29 3.69 -13.07
N ASP A 32 -6.59 3.43 -11.97
CA ASP A 32 -5.17 3.04 -11.99
C ASP A 32 -4.91 1.97 -10.93
N THR A 33 -3.95 1.11 -11.21
CA THR A 33 -3.41 0.20 -10.20
C THR A 33 -1.92 0.05 -10.41
N HIS A 34 -1.18 0.11 -9.31
CA HIS A 34 0.23 -0.19 -9.30
C HIS A 34 0.50 -1.22 -8.21
N LYS A 35 1.16 -2.31 -8.59
CA LYS A 35 1.54 -3.39 -7.68
C LYS A 35 3.05 -3.53 -7.71
N GLU A 36 3.64 -3.58 -6.53
CA GLU A 36 5.08 -3.72 -6.38
C GLU A 36 5.43 -4.94 -5.53
N PRO A 37 6.28 -5.87 -6.01
CA PRO A 37 6.84 -6.93 -5.19
C PRO A 37 7.79 -6.36 -4.13
N VAL A 38 7.49 -6.60 -2.85
CA VAL A 38 8.32 -6.14 -1.72
C VAL A 38 8.95 -7.33 -0.99
N ARG A 39 8.26 -8.48 -0.98
CA ARG A 39 8.67 -9.74 -0.34
C ARG A 39 9.08 -9.54 1.12
N LEU A 40 8.28 -8.77 1.88
CA LEU A 40 8.50 -8.54 3.31
C LEU A 40 8.61 -9.85 4.10
N GLY A 41 7.76 -10.84 3.80
CA GLY A 41 7.77 -12.13 4.49
C GLY A 41 9.09 -12.87 4.35
N ALA A 42 9.84 -12.65 3.27
CA ALA A 42 11.15 -13.28 3.07
C ALA A 42 12.25 -12.66 3.96
N GLY A 43 12.05 -11.44 4.45
CA GLY A 43 12.97 -10.78 5.37
C GLY A 43 12.57 -10.87 6.83
N LEU A 44 11.52 -11.63 7.16
CA LEU A 44 11.13 -11.86 8.55
C LEU A 44 12.10 -12.87 9.18
N THR A 45 12.88 -12.41 10.15
CA THR A 45 13.83 -13.24 10.88
C THR A 45 13.13 -14.12 11.91
N ARG A 46 13.86 -15.10 12.47
CA ARG A 46 13.37 -15.96 13.56
C ARG A 46 12.94 -15.17 14.80
N ASP A 47 13.57 -14.02 15.05
CA ASP A 47 13.25 -13.11 16.15
C ASP A 47 12.03 -12.22 15.87
N LYS A 48 11.33 -12.49 14.76
CA LYS A 48 10.20 -11.70 14.27
C LYS A 48 10.59 -10.24 13.99
N MET A 49 11.76 -10.01 13.44
CA MET A 49 12.20 -8.70 12.97
C MET A 49 12.22 -8.71 11.44
N LEU A 50 11.82 -7.62 10.81
CA LEU A 50 12.09 -7.40 9.38
C LEU A 50 13.55 -6.98 9.23
N ASP A 51 14.29 -7.66 8.36
CA ASP A 51 15.63 -7.25 7.99
C ASP A 51 15.66 -5.86 7.32
N HIS A 52 16.83 -5.23 7.32
CA HIS A 52 17.00 -3.89 6.79
C HIS A 52 16.70 -3.81 5.29
N ALA A 53 17.07 -4.84 4.52
CA ALA A 53 16.85 -4.87 3.09
C ALA A 53 15.34 -4.87 2.74
N SER A 54 14.54 -5.56 3.52
CA SER A 54 13.09 -5.67 3.33
C SER A 54 12.37 -4.40 3.77
N GLN A 55 12.81 -3.78 4.87
CA GLN A 55 12.35 -2.44 5.25
C GLN A 55 12.65 -1.41 4.15
N GLN A 56 13.86 -1.40 3.61
CA GLN A 56 14.24 -0.45 2.56
C GLN A 56 13.39 -0.63 1.29
N ARG A 57 13.12 -1.88 0.87
CA ARG A 57 12.21 -2.14 -0.26
C ARG A 57 10.79 -1.63 0.02
N ALA A 58 10.28 -1.85 1.24
CA ALA A 58 8.96 -1.36 1.64
C ALA A 58 8.88 0.17 1.62
N ILE A 59 9.87 0.85 2.19
CA ILE A 59 9.94 2.32 2.20
C ILE A 59 9.99 2.87 0.77
N SER A 60 10.85 2.31 -0.09
CA SER A 60 10.94 2.73 -1.49
C SER A 60 9.62 2.53 -2.25
N ALA A 61 8.90 1.44 -1.99
CA ALA A 61 7.57 1.22 -2.58
C ALA A 61 6.55 2.27 -2.09
N LEU A 62 6.55 2.56 -0.79
CA LEU A 62 5.68 3.59 -0.21
C LEU A 62 5.98 4.98 -0.76
N GLN A 63 7.24 5.33 -1.01
CA GLN A 63 7.61 6.60 -1.65
C GLN A 63 7.00 6.71 -3.05
N ARG A 64 7.12 5.66 -3.89
CA ARG A 64 6.48 5.63 -5.22
C ARG A 64 4.97 5.74 -5.15
N PHE A 65 4.34 5.18 -4.11
CA PHE A 65 2.90 5.31 -3.92
C PHE A 65 2.53 6.74 -3.48
N GLY A 66 3.34 7.36 -2.62
CA GLY A 66 3.18 8.76 -2.22
C GLY A 66 3.22 9.73 -3.40
N GLU A 67 4.11 9.50 -4.37
CA GLU A 67 4.14 10.27 -5.61
C GLU A 67 2.83 10.17 -6.41
N ARG A 68 2.24 8.97 -6.50
CA ARG A 68 0.96 8.75 -7.20
C ARG A 68 -0.24 9.34 -6.45
N LEU A 69 -0.18 9.34 -5.12
CA LEU A 69 -1.23 9.86 -4.26
C LEU A 69 -1.11 11.37 -4.02
N ARG A 70 -0.12 12.03 -4.64
CA ARG A 70 0.06 13.48 -4.55
C ARG A 70 -1.20 14.18 -5.08
N GLY A 71 -1.78 15.05 -4.25
CA GLY A 71 -3.01 15.78 -4.59
C GLY A 71 -4.31 15.11 -4.15
N PHE A 72 -4.26 13.90 -3.61
CA PHE A 72 -5.43 13.32 -2.93
C PHE A 72 -5.63 13.99 -1.58
N ALA A 73 -6.89 14.23 -1.21
CA ALA A 73 -7.23 14.60 0.16
C ALA A 73 -6.99 13.37 1.06
N PRO A 74 -6.37 13.52 2.25
CA PRO A 74 -6.10 12.38 3.14
C PRO A 74 -7.33 11.54 3.47
N ALA A 75 -8.51 12.16 3.53
CA ALA A 75 -9.79 11.49 3.80
C ALA A 75 -10.22 10.51 2.70
N THR A 76 -9.70 10.64 1.47
CA THR A 76 -10.07 9.76 0.34
C THR A 76 -9.04 8.66 0.09
N VAL A 77 -8.01 8.56 0.92
CA VAL A 77 -6.97 7.53 0.85
C VAL A 77 -7.08 6.60 2.06
N ARG A 78 -7.19 5.29 1.82
CA ARG A 78 -7.16 4.30 2.88
C ARG A 78 -6.03 3.30 2.69
N ALA A 79 -5.14 3.21 3.68
CA ALA A 79 -4.12 2.17 3.75
C ALA A 79 -4.56 1.05 4.70
N VAL A 80 -4.35 -0.19 4.29
CA VAL A 80 -4.59 -1.40 5.09
C VAL A 80 -3.35 -2.30 5.04
N ILE A 81 -3.17 -3.06 6.12
CA ILE A 81 -2.04 -3.94 6.31
C ILE A 81 -2.52 -5.36 6.58
N THR A 82 -1.87 -6.35 5.98
CA THR A 82 -2.18 -7.77 6.18
C THR A 82 -1.13 -8.46 7.06
N ASP A 83 -1.34 -9.75 7.32
CA ASP A 83 -0.79 -10.48 8.47
C ASP A 83 0.73 -10.49 8.66
N ALA A 84 1.54 -10.46 7.60
CA ALA A 84 2.99 -10.59 7.81
C ALA A 84 3.63 -9.39 8.54
N MET A 85 3.02 -8.21 8.47
CA MET A 85 3.49 -7.08 9.27
C MET A 85 2.99 -7.16 10.72
N ARG A 86 1.87 -7.84 11.00
CA ARG A 86 1.34 -7.97 12.37
C ARG A 86 2.26 -8.79 13.28
N VAL A 87 3.00 -9.74 12.71
CA VAL A 87 3.91 -10.61 13.47
C VAL A 87 5.28 -9.98 13.69
N ALA A 88 5.67 -9.02 12.85
CA ALA A 88 6.96 -8.34 12.96
C ALA A 88 6.95 -7.34 14.14
N ARG A 89 7.97 -7.38 14.98
CA ARG A 89 8.10 -6.52 16.18
C ARG A 89 8.57 -5.10 15.85
N ASN A 90 9.05 -4.88 14.63
CA ASN A 90 9.54 -3.60 14.11
C ASN A 90 8.80 -3.14 12.84
N ALA A 91 7.50 -3.49 12.75
CA ALA A 91 6.60 -2.99 11.72
C ALA A 91 5.93 -1.67 12.11
#